data_AF-A0A5C5V4H8-F1
#
_entry.id   AF-A0A5C5V4H8-F1
#
_cell.length_a   1.000
_cell.length_b   1.000
_cell.length_c   1.000
_cell.angle_alpha   90.00
_cell.angle_beta   90.00
_cell.angle_gamma   90.00
#
_symmetry.space_group_name_H-M   'P 1'
#
loop_
_entity.id
_entity.type
_entity.pdbx_description
1 polymer ?
#
loop_
_entity_poly.entity_id
_entity_poly.type
_entity_poly.pdbx_seq_one_letter_code
_entity_poly.pdbx_strand_id
1 'polypeptide(L)'
;MHTQRLLLVLVGFLFCTGCFSGPGSEGVGVTDPEVGKTVQSQVENFVTVAQKSPRAAKGNLDLMLESLDGAADRGEGFAKVRDEAKKLQSMYQAKAKDAKLKAQMQTLKTTADALVPGSN
;
A
#
# COMPACT_ATOMS: atom_id res chain seq x y z
N MET A 1 -57.79 1.01 -24.49
CA MET A 1 -56.51 1.72 -24.73
C MET A 1 -55.39 0.80 -24.31
N HIS A 2 -54.63 0.33 -25.29
CA HIS A 2 -53.51 -0.60 -25.12
C HIS A 2 -52.26 0.14 -24.65
N THR A 3 -51.75 -0.25 -23.49
CA THR A 3 -50.39 -0.02 -23.01
C THR A 3 -49.93 -1.39 -22.49
N GLN A 4 -49.52 -2.37 -23.30
CA GLN A 4 -48.42 -2.43 -24.26
C GLN A 4 -47.14 -1.73 -23.75
N ARG A 5 -46.35 -2.45 -22.93
CA ARG A 5 -44.96 -2.85 -23.25
C ARG A 5 -44.31 -3.61 -22.06
N LEU A 6 -43.94 -4.87 -22.33
CA LEU A 6 -42.80 -5.67 -21.84
C LEU A 6 -42.31 -5.37 -20.40
N LEU A 7 -42.41 -6.24 -19.40
CA LEU A 7 -42.04 -7.67 -19.28
C LEU A 7 -40.66 -8.04 -19.84
N LEU A 8 -39.85 -8.67 -18.96
CA LEU A 8 -38.54 -9.35 -19.17
C LEU A 8 -37.34 -8.41 -18.90
N VAL A 9 -36.42 -8.65 -17.96
CA VAL A 9 -35.57 -9.86 -17.80
C VAL A 9 -34.81 -9.80 -16.45
N LEU A 10 -34.78 -10.94 -15.73
CA LEU A 10 -33.78 -11.48 -14.78
C LEU A 10 -33.10 -10.53 -13.75
N VAL A 11 -33.25 -10.75 -12.44
CA VAL A 11 -32.54 -11.78 -11.65
C VAL A 11 -31.07 -11.95 -12.07
N GLY A 12 -30.22 -11.06 -11.58
CA GLY A 12 -28.76 -11.24 -11.44
C GLY A 12 -28.37 -10.66 -10.09
N PHE A 13 -28.43 -11.47 -9.04
CA PHE A 13 -27.24 -11.99 -8.37
C PHE A 13 -26.30 -10.91 -7.80
N LEU A 14 -26.37 -10.81 -6.47
CA LEU A 14 -25.22 -10.80 -5.56
C LEU A 14 -24.24 -9.59 -5.59
N PHE A 15 -24.12 -8.97 -4.41
CA PHE A 15 -22.95 -8.24 -3.91
C PHE A 15 -22.45 -7.05 -4.75
N CYS A 16 -22.94 -5.86 -4.44
CA CYS A 16 -22.13 -4.63 -4.46
C CYS A 16 -22.65 -3.65 -3.41
N THR A 17 -22.51 -4.04 -2.13
CA THR A 17 -22.36 -3.06 -1.05
C THR A 17 -21.01 -2.37 -1.24
N GLY A 18 -21.02 -1.17 -1.81
CA GLY A 18 -19.80 -0.39 -1.99
C GLY A 18 -20.08 0.87 -2.80
N CYS A 19 -20.17 1.99 -2.10
CA CYS A 19 -20.45 3.31 -2.63
C CYS A 19 -19.42 3.81 -3.66
N PHE A 20 -19.93 4.74 -4.46
CA PHE A 20 -19.30 5.94 -5.00
C PHE A 20 -18.66 5.92 -6.39
N SER A 21 -19.40 6.55 -7.31
CA SER A 21 -18.93 7.15 -8.54
C SER A 21 -18.29 8.51 -8.25
N GLY A 22 -17.09 8.73 -8.76
CA GLY A 22 -16.47 10.05 -8.89
C GLY A 22 -15.09 9.92 -9.53
N PRO A 23 -14.67 10.83 -10.43
CA PRO A 23 -13.28 10.95 -10.81
C PRO A 23 -12.52 11.58 -9.64
N GLY A 24 -12.36 10.82 -8.56
CA GLY A 24 -11.44 11.15 -7.51
C GLY A 24 -10.05 10.78 -7.99
N SER A 25 -9.31 11.75 -8.53
CA SER A 25 -7.87 11.79 -8.29
C SER A 25 -7.63 12.07 -6.80
N GLU A 26 -8.14 11.20 -5.93
CA GLU A 26 -7.74 11.14 -4.54
C GLU A 26 -6.42 10.35 -4.55
N GLY A 27 -5.37 11.04 -4.99
CA GLY A 27 -4.01 10.63 -4.66
C GLY A 27 -4.01 10.41 -3.16
N VAL A 28 -3.66 9.19 -2.75
CA VAL A 28 -3.63 8.75 -1.36
C VAL A 28 -3.05 9.89 -0.53
N GLY A 29 -3.88 10.56 0.28
CA GLY A 29 -3.62 11.92 0.76
C GLY A 29 -2.18 12.12 1.22
N VAL A 30 -1.34 12.66 0.34
CA VAL A 30 0.02 13.05 0.66
C VAL A 30 -0.05 14.53 0.94
N THR A 31 -0.37 14.82 2.20
CA THR A 31 -0.38 16.18 2.74
C THR A 31 1.00 16.83 2.63
N ASP A 32 2.06 16.04 2.38
CA ASP A 32 3.44 16.48 2.37
C ASP A 32 4.32 15.72 1.33
N PRO A 33 4.46 16.24 0.09
CA PRO A 33 5.14 15.54 -1.00
C PRO A 33 6.66 15.40 -0.79
N GLU A 34 7.29 16.27 0.02
CA GLU A 34 8.71 16.17 0.34
C GLU A 34 8.98 15.00 1.31
N VAL A 35 8.09 14.84 2.31
CA VAL A 35 8.11 13.65 3.18
C VAL A 35 7.78 12.39 2.37
N GLY A 36 6.85 12.48 1.41
CA GLY A 36 6.53 11.40 0.47
C GLY A 36 7.75 10.86 -0.27
N LYS A 37 8.54 11.75 -0.90
CA LYS A 37 9.78 11.38 -1.59
C LYS A 37 10.84 10.80 -0.65
N THR A 38 10.95 11.35 0.57
CA THR A 38 11.91 10.85 1.56
C THR A 38 11.55 9.41 1.97
N VAL A 39 10.28 9.16 2.27
CA VAL A 39 9.77 7.83 2.63
C VAL A 39 9.92 6.86 1.46
N GLN A 40 9.57 7.27 0.24
CA GLN A 40 9.77 6.46 -0.96
C GLN A 40 11.24 6.06 -1.14
N SER A 41 12.17 7.02 -1.04
CA SER A 41 13.60 6.76 -1.19
C SER A 41 14.14 5.85 -0.09
N GLN A 42 13.71 6.03 1.17
CA GLN A 42 14.08 5.14 2.27
C GLN A 42 13.60 3.70 2.01
N VAL A 43 12.34 3.53 1.60
CA VAL A 43 11.77 2.22 1.28
C VAL A 43 12.47 1.58 0.09
N GLU A 44 12.76 2.33 -0.98
CA GLU A 44 13.45 1.82 -2.16
C GLU A 44 14.88 1.37 -1.84
N ASN A 45 15.61 2.17 -1.06
CA ASN A 45 16.95 1.81 -0.58
C ASN A 45 16.89 0.54 0.30
N PHE A 46 15.94 0.48 1.22
CA PHE A 46 15.71 -0.70 2.05
C PHE A 46 15.45 -1.94 1.19
N VAL A 47 14.50 -1.87 0.25
CA VAL A 47 14.14 -3.02 -0.60
C VAL A 47 15.31 -3.45 -1.47
N THR A 48 16.09 -2.52 -2.01
CA THR A 48 17.28 -2.83 -2.82
C THR A 48 18.33 -3.61 -2.02
N VAL A 49 18.59 -3.20 -0.77
CA VAL A 49 19.52 -3.91 0.13
C VAL A 49 18.91 -5.25 0.58
N ALA A 50 17.62 -5.24 0.93
CA ALA A 50 16.91 -6.41 1.44
C ALA A 50 16.71 -7.50 0.38
N GLN A 51 16.63 -7.17 -0.91
CA GLN A 51 16.60 -8.17 -1.98
C GLN A 51 17.90 -8.98 -2.06
N LYS A 52 19.05 -8.34 -1.78
CA LYS A 52 20.37 -8.98 -1.76
C LYS A 52 20.58 -9.82 -0.50
N SER A 53 20.07 -9.36 0.64
CA SER A 53 20.23 -10.07 1.92
C SER A 53 18.99 -9.88 2.81
N PRO A 54 17.89 -10.61 2.56
CA PRO A 54 16.62 -10.39 3.24
C PRO A 54 16.76 -10.52 4.75
N ARG A 55 17.41 -11.58 5.23
CA ARG A 55 17.54 -11.83 6.68
C ARG A 55 18.37 -10.79 7.42
N ALA A 56 19.37 -10.20 6.75
CA ALA A 56 20.20 -9.15 7.33
C ALA A 56 19.48 -7.80 7.38
N ALA A 57 18.46 -7.59 6.53
CA ALA A 57 17.73 -6.33 6.45
C ALA A 57 16.75 -6.10 7.61
N LYS A 58 16.52 -7.09 8.50
CA LYS A 58 15.64 -6.90 9.66
C LYS A 58 16.03 -5.68 10.50
N GLY A 59 17.32 -5.49 10.80
CA GLY A 59 17.78 -4.34 11.59
C GLY A 59 17.50 -3.00 10.90
N ASN A 60 17.63 -2.94 9.58
CA ASN A 60 17.32 -1.74 8.80
C ASN A 60 15.81 -1.45 8.77
N LEU A 61 14.98 -2.50 8.82
CA LEU A 61 13.52 -2.35 8.88
C LEU A 61 13.09 -1.72 10.22
N ASP A 62 13.69 -2.12 11.33
CA ASP A 62 13.35 -1.57 12.65
C ASP A 62 13.66 -0.06 12.71
N LEU A 63 14.79 0.38 12.15
CA LEU A 63 15.14 1.80 12.04
C LEU A 63 14.19 2.58 11.11
N MET A 64 13.80 1.96 9.99
CA MET A 64 12.86 2.57 9.06
C MET A 64 11.46 2.70 9.70
N LEU A 65 11.03 1.72 10.50
CA LEU A 65 9.74 1.78 11.20
C LEU A 65 9.63 2.96 12.16
N GLU A 66 10.71 3.28 12.88
CA GLU A 66 10.75 4.44 13.76
C GLU A 66 10.55 5.76 12.99
N SER A 67 11.14 5.85 11.79
CA SER A 67 10.93 6.98 10.87
C SER A 67 9.51 7.02 10.30
N LEU A 68 8.94 5.86 9.97
CA LEU A 68 7.59 5.73 9.41
C LEU A 68 6.49 6.00 10.44
N ASP A 69 6.70 5.65 11.71
CA ASP A 69 5.76 5.96 12.79
C ASP A 69 5.57 7.49 12.91
N GLY A 70 6.65 8.28 12.81
CA GLY A 70 6.56 9.74 12.80
C GLY A 70 5.96 10.34 11.51
N ALA A 71 6.04 9.62 10.38
CA ALA A 71 5.44 10.05 9.13
C ALA A 71 3.94 9.69 9.04
N ALA A 72 3.48 8.66 9.77
CA ALA A 72 2.11 8.16 9.67
C ALA A 72 1.05 9.21 10.03
N ASP A 73 1.36 10.14 10.94
CA ASP A 73 0.47 11.24 11.31
C ASP A 73 0.28 12.29 10.20
N ARG A 74 1.11 12.24 9.14
CA ARG A 74 1.05 13.18 8.01
C ARG A 74 -0.04 12.84 7.00
N GLY A 75 -0.57 11.62 7.00
CA GLY A 75 -1.64 11.21 6.09
C GLY A 75 -1.82 9.70 5.96
N GLU A 76 -2.98 9.29 5.46
CA GLU A 76 -3.35 7.87 5.31
C GLU A 76 -2.38 7.08 4.42
N GLY A 77 -1.73 7.73 3.45
CA GLY A 77 -0.70 7.09 2.62
C GLY A 77 0.50 6.65 3.45
N PHE A 78 1.00 7.53 4.31
CA PHE A 78 2.12 7.24 5.19
C PHE A 78 1.77 6.15 6.20
N ALA A 79 0.54 6.18 6.74
CA ALA A 79 0.03 5.12 7.61
C ALA A 79 0.03 3.75 6.89
N LYS A 80 -0.41 3.69 5.63
CA LYS A 80 -0.37 2.45 4.83
C LYS A 80 1.05 1.91 4.63
N VAL A 81 2.02 2.78 4.33
CA VAL A 81 3.43 2.36 4.19
C VAL A 81 3.97 1.79 5.51
N ARG A 82 3.67 2.47 6.63
CA ARG A 82 4.02 1.98 7.97
C ARG A 82 3.40 0.61 8.24
N ASP A 83 2.12 0.42 7.94
CA ASP A 83 1.42 -0.83 8.23
C ASP A 83 1.97 -2.00 7.41
N GLU A 84 2.32 -1.79 6.14
CA GLU A 84 3.02 -2.78 5.31
C GLU A 84 4.44 -3.09 5.84
N ALA A 85 5.13 -2.09 6.40
CA ALA A 85 6.43 -2.29 7.04
C ALA A 85 6.30 -3.10 8.34
N LYS A 86 5.27 -2.85 9.17
CA LYS A 86 4.97 -3.64 10.39
C LYS A 86 4.61 -5.09 10.05
N LYS A 87 3.89 -5.29 8.95
CA LYS A 87 3.61 -6.63 8.43
C LYS A 87 4.89 -7.35 7.98
N LEU A 88 5.80 -6.66 7.31
CA LEU A 88 7.11 -7.22 6.97
C LEU A 88 7.93 -7.56 8.23
N GLN A 89 7.89 -6.73 9.27
CA GLN A 89 8.55 -6.97 10.56
C GLN A 89 7.99 -8.23 11.24
N SER A 90 6.67 -8.37 11.24
CA SER A 90 5.98 -9.57 11.74
C SER A 90 6.41 -10.83 10.97
N MET A 91 6.58 -10.75 9.64
CA MET A 91 7.10 -11.85 8.84
C MET A 91 8.55 -12.21 9.21
N TYR A 92 9.40 -11.23 9.49
CA TYR A 92 10.75 -11.49 9.99
C TYR A 92 10.75 -12.20 11.35
N GLN A 93 9.90 -11.76 12.27
CA GLN A 93 9.74 -12.40 13.59
C GLN A 93 9.22 -13.83 13.46
N ALA A 94 8.27 -14.06 12.55
CA ALA A 94 7.75 -15.39 12.21
C ALA A 94 8.71 -16.27 11.40
N LYS A 95 9.94 -15.79 11.10
CA LYS A 95 10.94 -16.48 10.27
C LYS A 95 10.35 -16.94 8.93
N ALA A 96 9.56 -16.08 8.30
CA ALA A 96 8.96 -16.35 7.01
C ALA A 96 10.03 -16.68 5.95
N LYS A 97 9.65 -17.51 4.96
CA LYS A 97 10.53 -17.86 3.84
C LYS A 97 10.92 -16.61 3.05
N ASP A 98 12.15 -16.57 2.55
CA ASP A 98 12.71 -15.44 1.79
C ASP A 98 11.83 -15.03 0.60
N ALA A 99 11.14 -15.98 -0.06
CA ALA A 99 10.19 -15.68 -1.13
C ALA A 99 8.99 -14.83 -0.65
N LYS A 100 8.46 -15.11 0.55
CA LYS A 100 7.37 -14.32 1.16
C LYS A 100 7.87 -12.95 1.59
N LEU A 101 9.09 -12.88 2.15
CA LEU A 101 9.72 -11.61 2.52
C LEU A 101 9.91 -10.71 1.29
N LYS A 102 10.41 -11.26 0.17
CA LYS A 102 10.60 -10.52 -1.09
C LYS A 102 9.26 -10.03 -1.68
N ALA A 103 8.22 -10.86 -1.66
CA ALA A 103 6.89 -10.44 -2.12
C ALA A 103 6.34 -9.29 -1.28
N GLN A 104 6.45 -9.38 0.06
CA GLN A 104 6.01 -8.33 0.96
C GLN A 104 6.84 -7.04 0.82
N MET A 105 8.15 -7.15 0.53
CA MET A 105 9.00 -6.00 0.20
C MET A 105 8.56 -5.29 -1.08
N GLN A 106 8.14 -6.03 -2.11
CA GLN A 106 7.57 -5.44 -3.31
C GLN A 106 6.27 -4.70 -3.01
N THR A 107 5.38 -5.30 -2.22
CA THR A 107 4.15 -4.62 -1.77
C THR A 107 4.48 -3.32 -1.05
N LEU A 108 5.42 -3.35 -0.09
CA LEU A 108 5.87 -2.16 0.62
C LEU A 108 6.42 -1.08 -0.33
N LYS A 109 7.23 -1.47 -1.32
CA LYS A 109 7.74 -0.55 -2.36
C LYS A 109 6.59 0.08 -3.14
N THR A 110 5.66 -0.72 -3.65
CA THR A 110 4.52 -0.23 -4.42
C THR A 110 3.64 0.74 -3.60
N THR A 111 3.43 0.45 -2.31
CA THR A 111 2.69 1.35 -1.43
C THR A 111 3.45 2.67 -1.22
N ALA A 112 4.77 2.63 -1.11
CA ALA A 112 5.59 3.83 -0.99
C ALA A 112 5.67 4.64 -2.30
N ASP A 113 5.70 3.98 -3.45
CA ASP A 113 5.65 4.62 -4.77
C ASP A 113 4.33 5.38 -4.98
N ALA A 114 3.24 4.90 -4.38
CA ALA A 114 1.94 5.58 -4.41
C ALA A 114 1.90 6.88 -3.57
N LEU A 115 2.93 7.16 -2.75
CA LEU A 115 3.03 8.43 -2.01
C LEU A 115 3.43 9.60 -2.89
N VAL A 116 4.02 9.37 -4.06
CA VAL A 116 4.50 10.45 -4.93
C VAL A 116 3.68 10.43 -6.23
N PRO A 117 2.80 11.43 -6.45
CA PRO A 117 2.04 11.52 -7.68
C PRO A 117 3.00 11.75 -8.85
N GLY A 118 3.18 10.73 -9.70
CA GLY A 118 4.09 10.75 -10.86
C GLY A 118 5.15 9.65 -10.90
N SER A 119 5.17 8.70 -9.95
CA SER A 119 6.09 7.55 -9.98
C SER A 119 5.62 6.36 -10.85
N ASN A 120 4.76 6.59 -11.86
CA ASN A 120 4.38 5.59 -12.88
C ASN A 120 5.08 5.87 -14.21
#